data_AF-A0A9X4PAH6-F1
#
_entry.id   AF-A0A9X4PAH6-F1
#
_cell.length_a   1.000
_cell.length_b   1.000
_cell.length_c   1.000
_cell.angle_alpha   90.00
_cell.angle_beta   90.00
_cell.angle_gamma   90.00
#
_symmetry.space_group_name_H-M   'P 1'
#
loop_
_entity.id
_entity.type
_entity.pdbx_description
1 polymer ?
#
loop_
_entity_poly.entity_id
_entity_poly.type
_entity_poly.pdbx_seq_one_letter_code
_entity_poly.pdbx_strand_id
1 'polypeptide(L)' 'MTVDRSYSPYESIRNYQDRGMMKWGAFATGELSEAQRKLREKEESEARNTSKIIEYTD' A
#
# COMPACT_ATOMS: atom_id res chain seq x y z
N MET A 1 4.41 -27.06 -2.84
CA MET A 1 5.68 -27.70 -3.22
C MET A 1 6.71 -27.27 -2.20
N THR A 2 7.23 -28.19 -1.40
CA THR A 2 8.32 -27.93 -0.46
C THR A 2 9.63 -28.27 -1.15
N VAL A 3 10.57 -27.32 -1.21
CA VAL A 3 11.90 -27.60 -1.78
C VAL A 3 12.67 -28.48 -0.78
N ASP A 4 13.14 -29.63 -1.24
CA ASP A 4 14.02 -30.49 -0.45
C ASP A 4 15.39 -29.82 -0.31
N ARG A 5 15.88 -29.77 0.93
CA ARG A 5 17.13 -29.12 1.32
C ARG A 5 18.02 -30.03 2.15
N SER A 6 17.69 -31.32 2.24
CA SER A 6 18.41 -32.34 3.03
C SER A 6 19.90 -32.44 2.68
N TYR A 7 20.28 -32.05 1.46
CA TYR A 7 21.65 -32.01 0.98
C TYR A 7 22.53 -30.95 1.65
N SER A 8 21.96 -29.92 2.29
CA SER A 8 22.75 -28.85 2.90
C SER A 8 23.45 -29.32 4.18
N PRO A 9 24.76 -29.02 4.35
CA PRO A 9 25.46 -29.28 5.61
C PRO A 9 24.98 -28.37 6.75
N TYR A 10 24.36 -27.23 6.42
CA TYR A 10 23.86 -26.26 7.39
C TYR A 10 22.42 -26.60 7.82
N GLU A 11 22.22 -26.82 9.12
CA GLU A 11 20.92 -27.12 9.72
C GLU A 11 19.90 -25.99 9.50
N SER A 12 20.35 -24.74 9.54
CA SER A 12 19.51 -23.56 9.32
C SER A 12 18.81 -23.55 7.96
N ILE A 13 19.45 -24.13 6.93
CA ILE A 13 18.89 -24.22 5.57
C ILE A 13 17.94 -25.41 5.46
N ARG A 14 18.26 -26.54 6.11
CA ARG A 14 17.39 -27.74 6.13
C ARG A 14 16.06 -27.45 6.81
N ASN A 15 16.10 -26.67 7.89
CA ASN A 15 14.93 -26.30 8.68
C ASN A 15 14.32 -24.96 8.22
N TYR A 16 14.80 -24.38 7.13
CA TYR A 16 14.27 -23.13 6.62
C TYR A 16 12.84 -23.34 6.12
N GLN A 17 11.89 -22.79 6.86
CA GLN A 17 10.52 -22.68 6.39
C GLN A 17 10.46 -21.52 5.40
N ASP A 18 10.30 -21.86 4.12
CA ASP A 18 9.91 -20.87 3.12
C ASP A 18 8.63 -20.21 3.63
N ARG A 19 8.70 -18.93 3.99
CA ARG A 19 7.52 -18.09 4.24
C ARG A 19 6.88 -17.74 2.90
N GLY A 20 6.61 -18.76 2.09
CA GLY A 20 6.03 -18.67 0.76
C GLY A 20 4.82 -17.75 0.83
N MET A 21 4.99 -16.55 0.29
CA MET A 21 4.12 -15.39 0.50
C MET A 21 4.14 -14.83 1.93
N MET A 22 5.18 -14.07 2.28
CA MET A 22 4.88 -12.82 2.97
C MET A 22 3.89 -12.08 2.08
N LYS A 23 2.63 -11.97 2.52
CA LYS A 23 1.62 -11.20 1.82
C LYS A 23 2.07 -9.73 1.85
N TRP A 24 2.81 -9.31 0.84
CA TRP A 24 3.14 -7.89 0.58
C TRP A 24 1.86 -7.04 0.37
N GLY A 25 0.68 -7.66 0.33
CA GLY A 25 -0.61 -6.99 0.14
C GLY A 25 -1.17 -6.24 1.35
N ALA A 26 -0.59 -6.36 2.56
CA ALA A 26 -1.13 -5.67 3.74
C ALA A 26 -0.51 -4.29 4.01
N PHE A 27 0.62 -3.96 3.37
CA PHE A 27 1.29 -2.65 3.55
C PHE A 27 0.98 -1.62 2.45
N ALA A 28 0.14 -1.96 1.47
CA ALA A 28 -0.07 -1.10 0.29
C ALA A 28 -1.48 -0.56 0.11
N THR A 29 -2.48 -0.99 0.89
CA THR A 29 -3.89 -0.64 0.61
C THR A 29 -4.53 0.25 1.66
N GLY A 30 -4.23 0.10 2.95
CA GLY A 30 -4.81 0.94 4.00
C GLY A 30 -4.35 2.39 3.92
N GLU A 31 -3.05 2.62 4.10
CA GLU A 31 -2.46 3.96 4.09
C GLU A 31 -2.57 4.65 2.72
N LEU A 32 -2.44 3.89 1.62
CA LEU A 32 -2.57 4.41 0.27
C LEU A 32 -4.01 4.85 -0.04
N SER A 33 -5.02 4.08 0.41
CA SER A 33 -6.43 4.46 0.26
C SER A 33 -6.77 5.72 1.05
N GLU A 34 -6.18 5.89 2.23
CA GLU A 34 -6.36 7.12 3.01
C GLU A 34 -5.67 8.33 2.38
N ALA A 35 -4.46 8.15 1.84
CA ALA A 35 -3.74 9.19 1.11
C ALA A 35 -4.52 9.62 -0.15
N GLN A 36 -5.06 8.68 -0.90
CA GLN A 36 -5.90 8.97 -2.07
C GLN A 36 -7.20 9.69 -1.69
N ARG A 37 -7.85 9.31 -0.58
CA ARG A 37 -9.04 9.99 -0.08
C ARG A 37 -8.74 11.45 0.30
N LYS A 38 -7.67 11.70 1.04
CA LYS A 38 -7.24 13.05 1.44
C LYS A 38 -6.92 13.95 0.24
N LEU A 39 -6.30 13.40 -0.81
CA LEU A 39 -6.02 14.15 -2.04
C LEU A 39 -7.30 14.57 -2.75
N ARG A 40 -8.26 13.65 -2.91
CA ARG A 40 -9.56 13.95 -3.52
C ARG A 40 -10.34 15.02 -2.75
N GLU A 41 -10.40 14.90 -1.43
CA GLU A 41 -11.07 15.89 -0.57
C GLU A 41 -10.45 17.29 -0.70
N LYS A 42 -9.12 17.35 -0.83
CA LYS A 42 -8.40 18.61 -1.03
C LYS A 42 -8.75 19.24 -2.38
N GLU A 43 -8.69 18.47 -3.47
CA GLU A 43 -9.04 18.94 -4.82
C GLU A 43 -10.49 19.45 -4.90
N GLU A 44 -11.44 18.75 -4.28
CA GLU A 44 -12.85 19.17 -4.23
C GLU A 44 -13.05 20.45 -3.41
N SER A 45 -12.27 20.64 -2.34
CA SER A 45 -12.33 21.85 -1.52
C SER A 45 -11.75 23.05 -2.26
N GLU A 46 -10.67 22.86 -3.01
CA GLU A 46 -10.03 23.89 -3.83
C GLU A 46 -10.95 24.30 -4.99
N ALA A 47 -11.54 23.33 -5.69
CA ALA A 47 -12.52 23.59 -6.73
C ALA A 47 -13.70 24.41 -6.19
N ARG A 48 -14.32 24.01 -5.07
CA ARG A 48 -15.42 24.75 -4.44
C ARG A 48 -15.03 26.17 -4.04
N ASN A 49 -13.83 26.35 -3.50
CA ASN A 49 -13.34 27.68 -3.12
C ASN A 49 -13.13 28.57 -4.35
N THR A 50 -12.59 28.04 -5.44
CA THR A 50 -12.44 28.80 -6.69
C THR A 50 -13.79 29.18 -7.31
N SER A 51 -14.77 28.27 -7.33
CA SER A 51 -16.14 28.56 -7.79
C SER A 51 -16.76 29.70 -6.99
N LYS A 52 -16.64 29.62 -5.66
CA LYS A 52 -17.21 30.59 -4.75
C LYS A 52 -16.55 31.97 -4.87
N ILE A 53 -15.23 32.03 -5.13
CA ILE A 53 -14.54 33.29 -5.40
C ILE A 53 -15.06 33.91 -6.68
N ILE A 54 -15.21 33.13 -7.76
CA ILE A 54 -15.70 33.60 -9.06
C ILE A 54 -17.11 34.20 -8.90
N GLU A 55 -18.02 33.53 -8.17
CA GLU A 55 -19.38 34.01 -7.87
C GLU A 55 -19.43 35.35 -7.12
N TYR A 56 -18.41 35.70 -6.32
CA TYR A 56 -18.36 36.97 -5.59
C TYR A 56 -17.66 38.09 -6.36
N THR A 57 -17.02 37.79 -7.49
CA THR A 57 -16.30 38.76 -8.33
C THR A 57 -17.08 39.23 -9.55
N ASP A 58 -18.25 38.65 -9.83
CA ASP A 58 -19.24 39.13 -10.80
C ASP A 58 -20.34 39.97 -10.12
#